data_AF-A0A6B0REC1-F1
#
_entry.id   AF-A0A6B0REC1-F1
#
_cell.length_a   1.000
_cell.length_b   1.000
_cell.length_c   1.000
_cell.angle_alpha   90.00
_cell.angle_beta   90.00
_cell.angle_gamma   90.00
#
_symmetry.space_group_name_H-M   'P 1'
#
loop_
_entity.id
_entity.type
_entity.pdbx_description
1 polymer ?
#
loop_
_entity_poly.entity_id
_entity_poly.type
_entity_poly.pdbx_seq_one_letter_code
_entity_poly.pdbx_strand_id
1 'polypeptide(L)'
;MLLQRLQELLRQGNASDVVLRVQAMGTDEVRVFHAHRLLLGLQSEQFRELLSNQSEVVLQESRDCAAVFDKFIRYLYCGELTVLLAQAIPLHQLATKYRVASLQRGVADYMRAHLAGGAGPAVGWYHYAVSTGDEALRQSCLQFLAWNLSAVAGSAEWGAPPDAVRPAEAPLRGLLFEAVSCTLHPGTAPE
;
A
#
# COMPACT_ATOMS: atom_id res chain seq x y z
N MET A 1 15.96 -20.14 -4.20
CA MET A 1 15.57 -21.13 -5.24
C MET A 1 14.06 -21.20 -5.48
N LEU A 2 13.19 -21.36 -4.47
CA LEU A 2 11.72 -21.39 -4.67
C LEU A 2 11.11 -20.01 -4.95
N LEU A 3 11.49 -18.99 -4.16
CA LEU A 3 10.94 -17.63 -4.28
C LEU A 3 11.12 -17.03 -5.67
N GLN A 4 12.30 -17.21 -6.25
CA GLN A 4 12.63 -16.76 -7.60
C GLN A 4 11.77 -17.45 -8.66
N ARG A 5 11.43 -18.74 -8.47
CA ARG A 5 10.52 -19.47 -9.37
C ARG A 5 9.09 -18.93 -9.27
N LEU A 6 8.62 -18.58 -8.07
CA LEU A 6 7.28 -17.97 -7.90
C LEU A 6 7.21 -16.58 -8.53
N GLN A 7 8.26 -15.78 -8.39
CA GLN A 7 8.34 -14.47 -9.04
C GLN A 7 8.35 -14.61 -10.57
N GLU A 8 9.11 -15.57 -11.10
CA GLU A 8 9.13 -15.82 -12.54
C GLU A 8 7.80 -16.38 -13.05
N LEU A 9 7.11 -17.20 -12.25
CA LEU A 9 5.79 -17.72 -12.55
C LEU A 9 4.76 -16.59 -12.71
N LEU A 10 4.75 -15.62 -11.79
CA LEU A 10 3.90 -14.43 -11.92
C LEU A 10 4.29 -13.58 -13.13
N ARG A 11 5.59 -13.41 -13.39
CA ARG A 11 6.09 -12.57 -14.48
C ARG A 11 5.76 -13.16 -15.86
N GLN A 12 5.85 -14.48 -16.00
CA GLN A 12 5.58 -15.18 -17.25
C GLN A 12 4.09 -15.46 -17.45
N GLY A 13 3.29 -15.52 -16.37
CA GLY A 13 1.87 -15.89 -16.44
C GLY A 13 1.63 -17.35 -16.85
N ASN A 14 2.67 -18.18 -16.84
CA ASN A 14 2.58 -19.58 -17.26
C ASN A 14 1.64 -20.35 -16.34
N ALA A 15 0.70 -21.10 -16.91
CA ALA A 15 -0.32 -21.85 -16.18
C ALA A 15 -1.23 -21.00 -15.26
N SER A 16 -1.36 -19.69 -15.53
CA SER A 16 -2.34 -18.85 -14.86
C SER A 16 -3.76 -19.38 -15.08
N ASP A 17 -4.51 -19.57 -14.01
CA ASP A 17 -5.89 -20.04 -14.02
C ASP A 17 -6.91 -18.92 -13.72
N VAL A 18 -6.42 -17.68 -13.55
CA VAL A 18 -7.23 -16.48 -13.35
C VAL A 18 -6.61 -15.23 -13.98
N VAL A 19 -7.47 -14.36 -14.51
CA VAL A 19 -7.14 -13.01 -14.97
C VAL A 19 -7.78 -11.96 -14.04
N LEU A 20 -6.97 -11.09 -13.45
CA LEU A 20 -7.45 -9.93 -12.68
C LEU A 20 -7.37 -8.69 -13.56
N ARG A 21 -8.50 -8.00 -13.77
CA ARG A 21 -8.56 -6.70 -14.44
C ARG A 21 -8.76 -5.61 -13.41
N VAL A 22 -7.72 -4.85 -13.13
CA VAL A 22 -7.76 -3.74 -12.16
C VAL A 22 -8.06 -2.46 -12.92
N GLN A 23 -9.24 -1.90 -12.69
CA GLN A 23 -9.67 -0.63 -13.29
C GLN A 23 -9.50 0.50 -12.27
N ALA A 24 -8.80 1.55 -12.68
CA ALA A 24 -8.62 2.74 -11.86
C ALA A 24 -9.84 3.67 -11.97
N MET A 25 -10.48 3.94 -10.84
CA MET A 25 -11.71 4.74 -10.76
C MET A 25 -11.54 6.12 -11.41
N GLY A 26 -12.51 6.49 -12.25
CA GLY A 26 -12.51 7.75 -12.98
C GLY A 26 -11.46 7.84 -14.09
N THR A 27 -10.95 6.70 -14.57
CA THR A 27 -10.10 6.60 -15.77
C THR A 27 -10.49 5.38 -16.60
N ASP A 28 -10.09 5.37 -17.86
CA ASP A 28 -10.17 4.17 -18.71
C ASP A 28 -8.93 3.27 -18.57
N GLU A 29 -8.07 3.53 -17.58
CA GLU A 29 -6.87 2.72 -17.34
C GLU A 29 -7.26 1.37 -16.72
N VAL A 30 -6.90 0.30 -17.43
CA VAL A 30 -7.11 -1.08 -16.99
C VAL A 30 -5.78 -1.82 -17.01
N ARG A 31 -5.36 -2.33 -15.84
CA ARG A 31 -4.18 -3.17 -15.69
C ARG A 31 -4.62 -4.63 -15.61
N VAL A 32 -4.02 -5.48 -16.44
CA VAL A 32 -4.37 -6.90 -16.53
C VAL A 32 -3.26 -7.75 -15.91
N PHE A 33 -3.63 -8.65 -15.01
CA PHE A 33 -2.70 -9.54 -14.31
C PHE A 33 -3.11 -11.00 -14.50
N HIS A 34 -2.20 -11.80 -15.04
CA HIS A 34 -2.33 -13.25 -15.11
C HIS A 34 -1.80 -13.84 -13.80
N ALA A 35 -2.64 -14.54 -13.05
CA ALA A 35 -2.31 -15.01 -11.72
C ALA A 35 -2.82 -16.43 -11.45
N HIS A 36 -2.52 -16.93 -10.25
CA HIS A 36 -2.83 -18.28 -9.80
C HIS A 36 -3.76 -18.21 -8.60
N ARG A 37 -4.97 -18.77 -8.72
CA ARG A 37 -6.03 -18.74 -7.70
C ARG A 37 -5.54 -19.32 -6.37
N LEU A 38 -4.77 -20.41 -6.44
CA LEU A 38 -4.18 -21.03 -5.26
C LEU A 38 -3.27 -20.06 -4.48
N LEU A 39 -2.36 -19.36 -5.17
CA LEU A 39 -1.40 -18.47 -4.52
C LEU A 39 -2.08 -17.24 -3.91
N LEU A 40 -3.06 -16.67 -4.61
CA LEU A 40 -3.85 -15.55 -4.09
C LEU A 40 -4.72 -15.99 -2.90
N GLY A 41 -5.38 -17.13 -3.00
CA GLY A 41 -6.26 -17.67 -1.97
C GLY A 41 -5.54 -18.14 -0.70
N LEU A 42 -4.26 -18.50 -0.80
CA LEU A 42 -3.42 -18.83 0.38
C LEU A 42 -3.16 -17.61 1.27
N GLN A 43 -3.10 -16.41 0.70
CA GLN A 43 -2.77 -15.18 1.42
C GLN A 43 -3.99 -14.31 1.71
N SER A 44 -5.13 -14.59 1.06
CA SER A 44 -6.34 -13.77 1.13
C SER A 44 -7.60 -14.61 1.03
N GLU A 45 -8.35 -14.63 2.11
CA GLU A 45 -9.69 -15.22 2.14
C GLU A 45 -10.64 -14.54 1.16
N GLN A 46 -10.52 -13.21 1.02
CA GLN A 46 -11.33 -12.44 0.09
C GLN A 46 -11.08 -12.87 -1.36
N PHE A 47 -9.83 -13.10 -1.77
CA PHE A 47 -9.54 -13.63 -3.09
C PHE A 47 -9.98 -15.08 -3.24
N ARG A 48 -9.87 -15.90 -2.19
CA ARG A 48 -10.34 -17.29 -2.22
C ARG A 48 -11.84 -17.37 -2.53
N GLU A 49 -12.63 -16.52 -1.89
CA GLU A 49 -14.07 -16.41 -2.12
C GLU A 49 -14.40 -15.83 -3.50
N LEU A 50 -13.80 -14.68 -3.83
CA LEU A 50 -14.03 -13.93 -5.06
C LEU A 50 -13.64 -14.75 -6.31
N LEU A 51 -12.58 -15.55 -6.20
CA LEU A 51 -12.08 -16.38 -7.28
C LEU A 51 -12.60 -17.81 -7.24
N SER A 52 -13.50 -18.20 -6.33
CA SER A 52 -13.90 -19.60 -6.11
C SER A 52 -14.44 -20.32 -7.36
N ASN A 53 -14.97 -19.61 -8.36
CA ASN A 53 -15.41 -20.17 -9.65
C ASN A 53 -15.22 -19.20 -10.83
N GLN A 54 -14.29 -18.25 -10.72
CA GLN A 54 -14.06 -17.25 -11.77
C GLN A 54 -12.68 -17.44 -12.40
N SER A 55 -12.65 -17.45 -13.74
CA SER A 55 -11.42 -17.40 -14.54
C SER A 55 -11.00 -15.97 -14.87
N GLU A 56 -11.89 -15.00 -14.70
CA GLU A 56 -11.65 -13.59 -14.94
C GLU A 56 -12.50 -12.74 -13.99
N VAL A 57 -11.91 -11.71 -13.40
CA VAL A 57 -12.62 -10.78 -12.52
C VAL A 57 -12.17 -9.34 -12.73
N VAL A 58 -13.12 -8.41 -12.66
CA VAL A 58 -12.86 -6.97 -12.73
C VAL A 58 -12.87 -6.40 -11.31
N LEU A 59 -11.78 -5.73 -10.93
CA LEU A 59 -11.55 -5.12 -9.64
C LEU A 59 -11.52 -3.60 -9.83
N GLN A 60 -12.41 -2.89 -9.15
CA GLN A 60 -12.45 -1.43 -9.15
C GLN A 60 -11.62 -0.90 -7.99
N GLU A 61 -10.57 -0.12 -8.29
CA GLU A 61 -9.68 0.47 -7.30
C GLU A 61 -9.52 1.98 -7.48
N SER A 62 -9.20 2.69 -6.41
CA SER A 62 -8.74 4.09 -6.54
C SER A 62 -7.48 4.16 -7.41
N ARG A 63 -7.18 5.33 -7.98
CA ARG A 63 -6.01 5.52 -8.83
C ARG A 63 -4.71 5.14 -8.11
N ASP A 64 -4.57 5.55 -6.85
CA ASP A 64 -3.38 5.25 -6.05
C ASP A 64 -3.24 3.75 -5.75
N CYS A 65 -4.36 3.06 -5.46
CA CYS A 65 -4.37 1.61 -5.25
C CYS A 65 -4.07 0.84 -6.54
N ALA A 66 -4.65 1.26 -7.66
CA ALA A 66 -4.39 0.66 -8.96
C ALA A 66 -2.91 0.82 -9.38
N ALA A 67 -2.28 1.96 -9.07
CA ALA A 67 -0.88 2.24 -9.36
C ALA A 67 0.08 1.29 -8.61
N VAL A 68 -0.25 0.89 -7.38
CA VAL A 68 0.60 -0.01 -6.56
C VAL A 68 0.16 -1.47 -6.61
N PHE A 69 -0.84 -1.82 -7.41
CA PHE A 69 -1.43 -3.16 -7.42
C PHE A 69 -0.45 -4.27 -7.83
N ASP A 70 0.50 -3.97 -8.73
CA ASP A 70 1.55 -4.93 -9.11
C ASP A 70 2.42 -5.33 -7.92
N LYS A 71 2.76 -4.37 -7.06
CA LYS A 71 3.52 -4.61 -5.83
C LYS A 71 2.72 -5.44 -4.84
N PHE A 72 1.42 -5.16 -4.73
CA PHE A 72 0.51 -5.91 -3.89
C PHE A 72 0.40 -7.38 -4.34
N ILE A 73 0.17 -7.66 -5.63
CA ILE A 73 0.15 -9.05 -6.13
C ILE A 73 1.49 -9.73 -5.89
N ARG A 74 2.60 -9.03 -6.17
CA ARG A 74 3.94 -9.59 -5.93
C ARG A 74 4.13 -10.02 -4.48
N TYR A 75 3.66 -9.23 -3.52
CA TYR A 75 3.69 -9.60 -2.10
C TYR A 75 2.93 -10.91 -1.83
N LEU A 76 1.79 -11.16 -2.48
CA LEU A 76 1.05 -12.42 -2.28
C LEU A 76 1.83 -13.65 -2.78
N TYR A 77 2.77 -13.47 -3.71
CA TYR A 77 3.58 -14.55 -4.24
C TYR A 77 4.85 -14.79 -3.44
N CYS A 78 5.54 -13.72 -3.01
CA CYS A 78 6.85 -13.82 -2.38
C CYS A 78 6.91 -13.36 -0.93
N GLY A 79 5.85 -12.80 -0.37
CA GLY A 79 5.81 -12.25 0.99
C GLY A 79 6.75 -11.07 1.22
N GLU A 80 7.41 -10.58 0.17
CA GLU A 80 8.38 -9.48 0.23
C GLU A 80 7.85 -8.26 -0.52
N LEU A 81 7.98 -7.10 0.11
CA LEU A 81 7.53 -5.83 -0.46
C LEU A 81 8.42 -4.68 -0.02
N THR A 82 8.86 -3.89 -0.98
CA THR A 82 9.48 -2.58 -0.76
C THR A 82 8.41 -1.49 -0.78
N VAL A 83 8.22 -0.86 0.38
CA VAL A 83 7.26 0.23 0.58
C VAL A 83 7.96 1.58 0.54
N LEU A 84 7.40 2.54 -0.20
CA LEU A 84 7.75 3.95 -0.12
C LEU A 84 6.72 4.69 0.75
N LEU A 85 7.12 5.79 1.39
CA LEU A 85 6.22 6.62 2.23
C LEU A 85 4.88 6.95 1.53
N ALA A 86 4.94 7.42 0.29
CA ALA A 86 3.75 7.76 -0.50
C ALA A 86 2.85 6.55 -0.84
N GLN A 87 3.41 5.33 -0.82
CA GLN A 87 2.70 4.10 -1.16
C GLN A 87 2.10 3.40 0.05
N ALA A 88 2.42 3.84 1.27
CA ALA A 88 1.99 3.18 2.48
C ALA A 88 0.45 3.17 2.59
N ILE A 89 -0.22 4.30 2.35
CA ILE A 89 -1.69 4.38 2.39
C ILE A 89 -2.34 3.43 1.40
N PRO A 90 -2.08 3.50 0.07
CA PRO A 90 -2.75 2.63 -0.89
C PRO A 90 -2.43 1.15 -0.67
N LEU A 91 -1.22 0.79 -0.22
CA LEU A 91 -0.89 -0.59 0.13
C LEU A 91 -1.66 -1.07 1.37
N HIS A 92 -1.82 -0.23 2.38
CA HIS A 92 -2.64 -0.56 3.55
C HIS A 92 -4.11 -0.72 3.16
N GLN A 93 -4.65 0.17 2.31
CA GLN A 93 -6.02 0.06 1.77
C GLN A 93 -6.26 -1.26 1.03
N LEU A 94 -5.34 -1.66 0.13
CA LEU A 94 -5.40 -2.94 -0.55
C LEU A 94 -5.37 -4.11 0.44
N ALA A 95 -4.44 -4.07 1.40
CA ALA A 95 -4.32 -5.12 2.41
C ALA A 95 -5.61 -5.27 3.25
N THR A 96 -6.23 -4.16 3.64
CA THR A 96 -7.52 -4.17 4.35
C THR A 96 -8.65 -4.70 3.46
N LYS A 97 -8.78 -4.19 2.24
CA LYS A 97 -9.86 -4.58 1.30
C LYS A 97 -9.82 -6.07 0.95
N TYR A 98 -8.62 -6.58 0.68
CA TYR A 98 -8.39 -7.98 0.34
C TYR A 98 -8.05 -8.86 1.54
N ARG A 99 -8.22 -8.36 2.78
CA ARG A 99 -8.04 -9.12 4.03
C ARG A 99 -6.69 -9.84 4.16
N VAL A 100 -5.60 -9.17 3.78
CA VAL A 100 -4.23 -9.67 3.89
C VAL A 100 -3.61 -9.17 5.19
N ALA A 101 -3.91 -9.87 6.29
CA ALA A 101 -3.59 -9.41 7.65
C ALA A 101 -2.08 -9.25 7.95
N SER A 102 -1.22 -10.04 7.30
CA SER A 102 0.24 -9.91 7.40
C SER A 102 0.74 -8.60 6.80
N LEU A 103 0.28 -8.29 5.58
CA LEU A 103 0.64 -7.06 4.89
C LEU A 103 0.08 -5.84 5.61
N GLN A 104 -1.18 -5.90 6.04
CA GLN A 104 -1.85 -4.81 6.73
C GLN A 104 -1.05 -4.40 7.98
N ARG A 105 -0.70 -5.37 8.84
CA ARG A 105 0.13 -5.13 10.03
C ARG A 105 1.50 -4.59 9.66
N GLY A 106 2.20 -5.22 8.71
CA GLY A 106 3.54 -4.79 8.30
C GLY A 106 3.57 -3.35 7.77
N VAL A 107 2.56 -2.93 7.00
CA VAL A 107 2.46 -1.56 6.50
C VAL A 107 2.10 -0.57 7.63
N ALA A 108 1.22 -0.95 8.55
CA ALA A 108 0.90 -0.11 9.71
C ALA A 108 2.12 0.10 10.62
N ASP A 109 2.91 -0.96 10.86
CA ASP A 109 4.15 -0.88 11.62
C ASP A 109 5.21 -0.04 10.90
N TYR A 110 5.30 -0.17 9.58
CA TYR A 110 6.15 0.70 8.76
C TYR A 110 5.75 2.17 8.91
N MET A 111 4.46 2.50 8.81
CA MET A 111 3.97 3.87 9.01
C MET A 111 4.38 4.39 10.40
N ARG A 112 4.13 3.62 11.47
CA ARG A 112 4.49 4.03 12.84
C ARG A 112 5.99 4.27 12.99
N ALA A 113 6.83 3.41 12.42
CA ALA A 113 8.28 3.52 12.50
C ALA A 113 8.85 4.71 11.71
N HIS A 114 8.16 5.18 10.66
CA HIS A 114 8.64 6.22 9.76
C HIS A 114 7.92 7.58 9.95
N LEU A 115 7.20 7.76 11.06
CA LEU A 115 6.59 9.05 11.42
C LEU A 115 7.64 10.17 11.54
N ALA A 116 8.85 9.84 11.99
CA ALA A 116 9.97 10.77 12.08
C ALA A 116 10.50 11.27 10.71
N GLY A 117 9.99 10.73 9.59
CA GLY A 117 10.37 11.14 8.23
C GLY A 117 9.85 12.51 7.80
N GLY A 118 8.99 13.16 8.59
CA GLY A 118 8.53 14.54 8.37
C GLY A 118 7.06 14.77 8.70
N ALA A 119 6.66 16.05 8.80
CA ALA A 119 5.31 16.46 9.15
C ALA A 119 4.24 16.02 8.13
N GLY A 120 4.54 16.13 6.84
CA GLY A 120 3.58 15.84 5.75
C GLY A 120 3.03 14.41 5.76
N PRO A 121 3.89 13.37 5.74
CA PRO A 121 3.43 11.99 5.85
C PRO A 121 2.63 11.73 7.14
N ALA A 122 3.02 12.32 8.26
CA ALA A 122 2.34 12.14 9.55
C ALA A 122 0.91 12.72 9.55
N VAL A 123 0.69 13.89 8.94
CA VAL A 123 -0.67 14.47 8.79
C VAL A 123 -1.53 13.60 7.86
N GLY A 124 -0.99 13.19 6.72
CA GLY A 124 -1.71 12.30 5.78
C GLY A 124 -2.11 10.97 6.42
N TRP A 125 -1.20 10.36 7.18
CA TRP A 125 -1.46 9.10 7.89
C TRP A 125 -2.42 9.28 9.06
N TYR A 126 -2.41 10.42 9.76
CA TYR A 126 -3.40 10.73 10.78
C TYR A 126 -4.81 10.75 10.21
N HIS A 127 -5.04 11.53 9.14
CA HIS A 127 -6.36 11.60 8.50
C HIS A 127 -6.81 10.23 7.98
N TYR A 128 -5.88 9.46 7.42
CA TYR A 128 -6.15 8.10 7.00
C TYR A 128 -6.55 7.20 8.18
N ALA A 129 -5.79 7.20 9.28
CA ALA A 129 -6.06 6.39 10.47
C ALA A 129 -7.42 6.72 11.11
N VAL A 130 -7.81 7.99 11.09
CA VAL A 130 -9.16 8.42 11.50
C VAL A 130 -10.23 7.80 10.60
N SER A 131 -10.03 7.83 9.28
CA SER A 131 -10.99 7.29 8.31
C SER A 131 -11.15 5.76 8.38
N THR A 132 -10.08 5.04 8.73
CA THR A 132 -10.09 3.57 8.82
C THR A 132 -10.36 3.04 10.22
N GLY A 133 -10.37 3.91 11.24
CA GLY A 133 -10.53 3.52 12.63
C GLY A 133 -9.31 2.80 13.24
N ASP A 134 -8.13 2.93 12.63
CA ASP A 134 -6.88 2.39 13.21
C ASP A 134 -6.43 3.29 14.36
N GLU A 135 -6.90 2.96 15.57
CA GLU A 135 -6.62 3.74 16.78
C GLU A 135 -5.13 3.79 17.10
N ALA A 136 -4.40 2.70 16.90
CA ALA A 136 -2.99 2.62 17.24
C ALA A 136 -2.14 3.50 16.31
N LEU A 137 -2.43 3.48 15.00
CA LEU A 137 -1.80 4.40 14.05
C LEU A 137 -2.21 5.85 14.33
N ARG A 138 -3.50 6.10 14.62
CA ARG A 138 -4.01 7.44 14.95
C ARG A 138 -3.29 8.04 16.15
N GLN A 139 -3.18 7.29 17.25
CA GLN A 139 -2.48 7.74 18.46
C GLN A 139 -1.00 7.99 18.19
N SER A 140 -0.34 7.11 17.45
CA SER A 140 1.07 7.29 17.09
C SER A 140 1.30 8.58 16.28
N CYS A 141 0.43 8.86 15.30
CA CYS A 141 0.49 10.09 14.52
C CYS A 141 0.23 11.33 15.38
N LEU A 142 -0.80 11.30 16.23
CA LEU A 142 -1.12 12.40 17.15
C LEU A 142 0.03 12.71 18.10
N GLN A 143 0.64 11.68 18.68
CA GLN A 143 1.77 11.85 19.60
C GLN A 143 2.94 12.53 18.89
N PHE A 144 3.26 12.08 17.67
CA PHE A 144 4.31 12.67 16.86
C PHE A 144 4.02 14.14 16.50
N LEU A 145 2.79 14.44 16.05
CA LEU A 145 2.38 15.82 15.72
C LEU A 145 2.39 16.72 16.96
N ALA A 146 1.97 16.20 18.12
CA ALA A 146 1.99 16.92 19.39
C ALA A 146 3.42 17.26 19.85
N TRP A 147 4.38 16.34 19.66
CA TRP A 147 5.78 16.60 20.00
C TRP A 147 6.49 17.53 19.02
N ASN A 148 6.06 17.57 17.76
CA ASN A 148 6.67 18.40 16.71
C ASN A 148 5.89 19.68 16.42
N LEU A 149 5.02 20.11 17.34
CA LEU A 149 4.03 21.17 17.13
C LEU A 149 4.66 22.51 16.71
N SER A 150 5.88 22.83 17.19
CA SER A 150 6.64 24.02 16.77
C SER A 150 7.23 23.93 15.35
N ALA A 151 7.50 22.73 14.84
CA ALA A 151 7.99 22.48 13.48
C ALA A 151 6.84 22.28 12.47
N VAL A 152 5.71 21.70 12.93
CA VAL A 152 4.51 21.43 12.13
C VAL A 152 3.65 22.69 11.96
N ALA A 153 3.57 23.57 12.97
CA ALA A 153 2.80 24.81 12.86
C ALA A 153 3.32 25.80 11.80
N GLY A 154 4.57 25.62 11.33
CA GLY A 154 5.16 26.38 10.25
C GLY A 154 5.08 25.73 8.86
N SER A 155 4.63 24.48 8.75
CA SER A 155 4.51 23.79 7.46
C SER A 155 3.15 24.07 6.81
N ALA A 156 3.15 24.31 5.49
CA ALA A 156 1.95 24.64 4.70
C ALA A 156 0.88 23.53 4.66
N GLU A 157 1.15 22.38 5.29
CA GLU A 157 0.34 21.16 5.26
C GLU A 157 -0.75 21.16 6.34
N TRP A 158 -0.59 21.94 7.42
CA TRP A 158 -1.56 21.99 8.53
C TRP A 158 -2.87 22.74 8.20
N GLY A 159 -2.90 23.45 7.06
CA GLY A 159 -4.05 24.26 6.62
C GLY A 159 -4.74 23.79 5.34
N ALA A 160 -4.28 22.71 4.71
CA ALA A 160 -4.84 22.25 3.43
C ALA A 160 -5.94 21.18 3.66
N PRO A 161 -7.19 21.42 3.20
CA PRO A 161 -8.19 20.36 3.14
C PRO A 161 -7.77 19.31 2.09
N PRO A 162 -8.22 18.04 2.25
CA PRO A 162 -7.80 16.93 1.38
C PRO A 162 -8.11 17.10 -0.11
N ASP A 163 -8.94 18.07 -0.50
CA ASP A 163 -9.37 18.31 -1.88
C ASP A 163 -8.60 19.42 -2.62
N ALA A 164 -7.52 19.96 -2.06
CA ALA A 164 -6.73 21.02 -2.68
C ALA A 164 -5.41 20.52 -3.28
N VAL A 165 -5.45 19.50 -4.15
CA VAL A 165 -4.32 19.20 -5.05
C VAL A 165 -4.35 20.21 -6.19
N ARG A 166 -3.63 21.33 -6.05
CA ARG A 166 -3.35 22.22 -7.18
C ARG A 166 -2.22 21.63 -8.03
N PRO A 167 -2.30 21.68 -9.37
CA PRO A 167 -1.17 21.38 -10.22
C PRO A 167 -0.22 22.57 -10.19
N ALA A 168 1.02 22.36 -9.80
CA ALA A 168 2.08 23.34 -9.99
C ALA A 168 3.37 22.61 -10.37
N GLU A 169 3.62 22.59 -11.67
CA GLU A 169 4.98 22.54 -12.20
C GLU A 169 5.77 23.70 -11.61
N ALA A 170 6.89 23.42 -10.94
CA ALA A 170 8.11 24.22 -11.06
C ALA A 170 9.30 23.45 -10.49
N PRO A 171 10.47 23.54 -11.16
CA PRO A 171 11.65 22.75 -10.86
C PRO A 171 12.41 23.34 -9.67
N LEU A 172 13.09 22.52 -8.88
CA LEU A 172 14.41 22.84 -8.31
C LEU A 172 14.96 21.63 -7.56
N ARG A 173 16.09 21.16 -8.08
CA ARG A 173 17.12 20.33 -7.46
C ARG A 173 17.28 20.61 -5.97
N GLY A 174 17.49 19.56 -5.18
CA GLY A 174 18.26 19.72 -3.93
C GLY A 174 17.78 18.96 -2.71
N LEU A 175 17.07 17.84 -2.81
CA LEU A 175 16.98 16.89 -1.71
C LEU A 175 17.14 15.50 -2.31
N LEU A 176 18.27 14.87 -2.00
CA LEU A 176 18.42 13.43 -2.14
C LEU A 176 17.30 12.81 -1.30
N PHE A 177 16.20 12.43 -1.95
CA PHE A 177 15.20 11.52 -1.41
C PHE A 177 15.95 10.22 -1.08
N GLU A 178 16.41 10.07 0.14
CA GLU A 178 16.86 8.78 0.63
C GLU A 178 15.63 7.87 0.66
N ALA A 179 15.53 7.06 -0.39
CA ALA A 179 14.57 5.98 -0.49
C ALA A 179 14.89 4.97 0.63
N VAL A 180 14.23 5.10 1.78
CA VAL A 180 14.25 4.06 2.80
C VAL A 180 13.31 2.94 2.33
N SER A 181 13.86 2.08 1.47
CA SER A 181 13.25 0.83 1.04
C SER A 181 13.31 -0.17 2.19
N CYS A 182 12.23 -0.33 2.94
CA CYS A 182 12.10 -1.44 3.89
C CYS A 182 11.45 -2.64 3.19
N THR A 183 12.10 -3.79 3.26
CA THR A 183 11.53 -5.08 2.88
C THR A 183 10.66 -5.58 4.03
N LEU A 184 9.36 -5.65 3.84
CA LEU A 184 8.48 -6.34 4.78
C LEU A 184 8.64 -7.85 4.58
N HIS A 185 9.07 -8.58 5.62
CA HIS A 185 9.05 -10.04 5.66
C HIS A 185 7.83 -10.53 6.45
N PRO A 186 7.23 -11.68 6.10
CA PRO A 186 6.10 -12.21 6.85
C PRO A 186 6.60 -12.81 8.18
N GLY A 187 6.49 -12.03 9.25
CA GLY A 187 6.50 -12.49 10.63
C GLY A 187 7.86 -12.75 11.27
N THR A 188 8.17 -11.97 12.30
CA THR A 188 8.60 -12.54 13.58
C THR A 188 7.50 -12.23 14.58
N ALA A 189 6.72 -13.24 14.97
CA ALA A 189 5.89 -13.14 16.15
C ALA A 189 6.84 -13.09 17.37
N PRO A 190 6.63 -12.20 18.35
CA PRO A 190 7.30 -12.33 19.64
C PRO A 190 6.74 -13.58 20.35
N GLU A 191 7.64 -14.39 20.91
CA GLU A 191 7.33 -15.48 21.85
C GLU A 191 6.56 -14.99 23.08
#